data_AF-A0A5A7YFY0-F1
#
_entry.id   AF-A0A5A7YFY0-F1
#
_cell.length_a   1.000
_cell.length_b   1.000
_cell.length_c   1.000
_cell.angle_alpha   90.00
_cell.angle_beta   90.00
_cell.angle_gamma   90.00
#
_symmetry.space_group_name_H-M   'P 1'
#
loop_
_entity.id
_entity.type
_entity.pdbx_description
1 polymer ?
#
loop_
_entity_poly.entity_id
_entity_poly.type
_entity_poly.pdbx_seq_one_letter_code
_entity_poly.pdbx_strand_id
1 'polypeptide(L)'
;MSAPTADRSDPGGTGVFSPTRAQISQRTLRTDSWWKSPLITDLGFAAFVIYATVRAFMQNNYYVADYHYLTPFYSPCFSTGCVPEASHFGQFLPDVWWLPYAALSLPFLLLFRLTCYYYRGAYYRSVWQSPTACAVAEPHAKYTGETRLPLIIQNTHRYFFYIAGIISVINTYDAVEAFHSPSGFGFGLGNVILVVNVVMLWVYTLSCHSCRHVVGGRLKHFSKHPVRYWLWGQVSKLNTRHKLYAWITLGTLMLTDFYVMLVASGTISDLRFIG
;
A
#
# COMPACT_ATOMS: atom_id res chain seq x y z
N MET A 1 10.33 13.04 -26.81
CA MET A 1 10.35 14.45 -27.26
C MET A 1 8.97 14.78 -27.81
N SER A 2 8.18 15.61 -27.11
CA SER A 2 6.85 16.05 -27.60
C SER A 2 6.98 17.48 -28.11
N ALA A 3 6.38 17.77 -29.28
CA ALA A 3 6.58 18.98 -30.09
C ALA A 3 6.28 20.32 -29.38
N PRO A 4 6.88 21.44 -29.85
CA PRO A 4 6.63 22.78 -29.31
C PRO A 4 5.17 23.21 -29.45
N THR A 5 4.68 24.02 -28.51
CA THR A 5 3.33 24.59 -28.47
C THR A 5 3.06 25.65 -29.53
N ALA A 6 4.08 26.11 -30.25
CA ALA A 6 3.98 27.21 -31.20
C ALA A 6 3.18 26.87 -32.48
N ASP A 7 3.09 25.59 -32.86
CA ASP A 7 2.45 25.18 -34.12
C ASP A 7 0.98 24.71 -33.99
N ARG A 8 0.31 25.01 -32.88
CA ARG A 8 -1.09 24.56 -32.65
C ARG A 8 -2.09 25.72 -32.62
N SER A 9 -2.14 26.47 -33.71
CA SER A 9 -3.33 27.26 -34.06
C SER A 9 -4.39 26.32 -34.67
N ASP A 10 -4.87 25.34 -33.90
CA ASP A 10 -5.99 24.49 -34.30
C ASP A 10 -7.30 25.16 -33.86
N PRO A 11 -8.21 25.53 -34.78
CA PRO A 11 -9.53 26.06 -34.45
C PRO A 11 -10.37 25.11 -33.57
N GLY A 12 -10.00 23.82 -33.49
CA GLY A 12 -10.61 22.81 -32.62
C GLY A 12 -9.92 22.61 -31.26
N GLY A 13 -8.99 23.49 -30.87
CA GLY A 13 -8.26 23.38 -29.60
C GLY A 13 -9.19 23.31 -28.38
N THR A 14 -9.01 22.29 -27.53
CA THR A 14 -9.81 22.09 -26.31
C THR A 14 -9.05 22.49 -25.05
N GLY A 15 -9.78 22.82 -23.98
CA GLY A 15 -9.19 23.15 -22.67
C GLY A 15 -8.42 24.47 -22.68
N VAL A 16 -7.14 24.45 -22.33
CA VAL A 16 -6.30 25.67 -22.25
C VAL A 16 -5.96 26.27 -23.63
N PHE A 17 -6.29 25.56 -24.71
CA PHE A 17 -6.01 25.95 -26.10
C PHE A 17 -7.27 26.46 -26.83
N SER A 18 -8.38 26.71 -26.14
CA SER A 18 -9.61 27.23 -26.76
C SER A 18 -9.43 28.67 -27.28
N PRO A 19 -10.07 29.07 -28.40
CA PRO A 19 -9.88 30.39 -29.02
C PRO A 19 -10.17 31.60 -28.12
N THR A 20 -11.03 31.44 -27.12
CA THR A 20 -11.43 32.50 -26.17
C THR A 20 -10.49 32.67 -24.97
N ARG A 21 -9.42 31.87 -24.88
CA ARG A 21 -8.45 31.91 -23.78
C ARG A 21 -7.13 32.54 -24.25
N ALA A 22 -6.46 33.25 -23.33
CA ALA A 22 -5.15 33.85 -23.60
C ALA A 22 -4.14 32.80 -24.11
N GLN A 23 -3.52 33.07 -25.25
CA GLN A 23 -2.49 32.22 -25.83
C GLN A 23 -1.19 32.39 -25.04
N ILE A 24 -0.91 31.45 -24.14
CA ILE A 24 0.34 31.40 -23.38
C ILE A 24 1.26 30.42 -24.11
N SER A 25 2.38 30.91 -24.62
CA SER A 25 3.38 30.06 -25.31
C SER A 25 4.02 29.04 -24.37
N GLN A 26 4.10 29.37 -23.08
CA GLN A 26 4.70 28.54 -22.04
C GLN A 26 3.81 27.38 -21.62
N ARG A 27 4.39 26.18 -21.49
CA ARG A 27 3.67 24.96 -21.08
C ARG A 27 3.11 25.00 -19.67
N THR A 28 3.74 25.77 -18.79
CA THR A 28 3.30 26.04 -17.43
C THR A 28 3.81 27.41 -17.00
N LEU A 29 3.00 28.15 -16.26
CA LEU A 29 3.39 29.43 -15.63
C LEU A 29 3.96 29.23 -14.22
N ARG A 30 4.05 27.99 -13.74
CA ARG A 30 4.57 27.70 -12.40
C ARG A 30 6.08 27.88 -12.34
N THR A 31 6.52 28.72 -11.42
CA THR A 31 7.94 28.99 -11.11
C THR A 31 8.44 28.17 -9.92
N ASP A 32 7.54 27.54 -9.17
CA ASP A 32 7.89 26.69 -8.04
C ASP A 32 8.36 25.30 -8.48
N SER A 33 8.97 24.53 -7.57
CA SER A 33 9.44 23.17 -7.87
C SER A 33 8.31 22.14 -7.86
N TRP A 34 7.30 22.34 -8.70
CA TRP A 34 6.07 21.54 -8.78
C TRP A 34 6.30 20.04 -9.05
N TRP A 35 7.46 19.69 -9.64
CA TRP A 35 7.86 18.31 -9.92
C TRP A 35 8.39 17.55 -8.69
N LYS A 36 8.76 18.23 -7.60
CA LYS A 36 9.37 17.58 -6.42
C LYS A 36 8.45 16.56 -5.78
N SER A 37 7.19 16.90 -5.57
CA SER A 37 6.22 16.00 -4.93
C SER A 37 6.00 14.70 -5.72
N PRO A 38 5.72 14.73 -7.05
CA PRO A 38 5.58 13.51 -7.82
C PRO A 38 6.90 12.73 -7.88
N LEU A 39 8.06 13.38 -8.00
CA LEU A 39 9.35 12.68 -8.01
C LEU A 39 9.60 11.92 -6.70
N ILE A 40 9.43 12.56 -5.54
CA ILE A 40 9.63 11.89 -4.24
C ILE A 40 8.68 10.70 -4.09
N THR A 41 7.45 10.85 -4.58
CA THR A 41 6.46 9.76 -4.55
C THR A 41 6.91 8.60 -5.42
N ASP A 42 7.40 8.88 -6.63
CA ASP A 42 7.87 7.88 -7.58
C ASP A 42 9.09 7.13 -7.04
N LEU A 43 10.08 7.86 -6.51
CA LEU A 43 11.28 7.27 -5.90
C LEU A 43 10.94 6.40 -4.70
N GLY A 44 10.03 6.86 -3.82
CA GLY A 44 9.60 6.08 -2.67
C GLY A 44 8.85 4.80 -3.07
N PHE A 45 8.00 4.87 -4.10
CA PHE A 45 7.30 3.69 -4.61
C PHE A 45 8.24 2.75 -5.35
N ALA A 46 9.19 3.26 -6.13
CA ALA A 46 10.21 2.44 -6.79
C ALA A 46 11.07 1.71 -5.75
N ALA A 47 11.52 2.40 -4.70
CA ALA A 47 12.28 1.79 -3.61
C ALA A 47 11.48 0.66 -2.94
N PHE A 48 10.20 0.90 -2.62
CA PHE A 48 9.34 -0.12 -2.03
C PHE A 48 9.12 -1.31 -2.98
N VAL A 49 8.82 -1.08 -4.27
CA VAL A 49 8.56 -2.15 -5.24
C VAL A 49 9.81 -2.98 -5.46
N ILE A 50 10.98 -2.36 -5.65
CA ILE A 50 12.25 -3.07 -5.79
C ILE A 50 12.51 -3.93 -4.56
N TYR A 51 12.39 -3.35 -3.37
CA TYR A 51 12.57 -4.07 -2.10
C TYR A 51 11.58 -5.24 -1.97
N ALA A 52 10.29 -4.99 -2.16
CA ALA A 52 9.22 -5.97 -2.05
C ALA A 52 9.39 -7.11 -3.06
N THR A 53 9.78 -6.81 -4.29
CA THR A 53 10.04 -7.81 -5.32
C THR A 53 11.23 -8.68 -4.92
N VAL A 54 12.38 -8.06 -4.58
CA VAL A 54 13.56 -8.83 -4.13
C VAL A 54 13.19 -9.73 -2.95
N ARG A 55 12.51 -9.18 -1.94
CA ARG A 55 12.14 -9.95 -0.75
C ARG A 55 11.10 -11.02 -1.03
N ALA A 56 10.11 -10.80 -1.88
CA ALA A 56 9.12 -11.82 -2.21
C ALA A 56 9.71 -13.04 -2.94
N PHE A 57 10.74 -12.83 -3.77
CA PHE A 57 11.38 -13.89 -4.55
C PHE A 57 12.66 -14.46 -3.91
N MET A 58 13.21 -13.83 -2.88
CA MET A 58 14.40 -14.32 -2.18
C MET A 58 14.15 -15.66 -1.47
N GLN A 59 12.91 -15.91 -1.03
CA GLN A 59 12.45 -17.16 -0.41
C GLN A 59 13.30 -17.68 0.76
N ASN A 60 14.03 -16.78 1.44
CA ASN A 60 14.95 -17.12 2.52
C ASN A 60 14.99 -16.02 3.60
N ASN A 61 15.44 -16.36 4.81
CA ASN A 61 15.53 -15.48 5.97
C ASN A 61 14.21 -14.73 6.22
N TYR A 62 13.12 -15.48 6.30
CA TYR A 62 11.77 -14.94 6.46
C TYR A 62 11.11 -15.35 7.78
N TYR A 63 11.72 -16.28 8.52
CA TYR A 63 11.21 -16.82 9.78
C TYR A 63 12.35 -17.01 10.79
N VAL A 64 12.10 -16.67 12.05
CA VAL A 64 13.02 -16.94 13.18
C VAL A 64 12.40 -18.00 14.07
N ALA A 65 12.93 -19.22 14.01
CA ALA A 65 12.37 -20.37 14.72
C ALA A 65 12.31 -20.18 16.25
N ASP A 66 13.35 -19.62 16.85
CA ASP A 66 13.43 -19.43 18.29
C ASP A 66 12.33 -18.49 18.85
N TYR A 67 11.86 -17.54 18.03
CA TYR A 67 10.94 -16.48 18.48
C TYR A 67 9.64 -16.42 17.68
N HIS A 68 9.43 -17.36 16.77
CA HIS A 68 8.28 -17.41 15.86
C HIS A 68 8.07 -16.10 15.06
N TYR A 69 9.14 -15.34 14.80
CA TYR A 69 9.03 -14.10 14.05
C TYR A 69 8.86 -14.39 12.57
N LEU A 70 7.66 -14.14 12.05
CA LEU A 70 7.35 -14.25 10.63
C LEU A 70 7.31 -12.87 9.99
N THR A 71 8.01 -12.72 8.88
CA THR A 71 7.95 -11.47 8.10
C THR A 71 6.55 -11.26 7.48
N PRO A 72 6.06 -10.01 7.40
CA PRO A 72 4.74 -9.73 6.81
C PRO A 72 4.69 -9.98 5.29
N PHE A 73 5.83 -10.07 4.60
CA PHE A 73 5.89 -10.41 3.17
C PHE A 73 5.70 -11.90 2.90
N TYR A 74 5.85 -12.74 3.92
CA TYR A 74 5.74 -14.20 3.83
C TYR A 74 4.52 -14.74 4.57
N SER A 75 3.75 -13.87 5.22
CA SER A 75 2.52 -14.22 5.91
C SER A 75 1.25 -13.99 5.06
N PRO A 76 0.28 -14.91 5.12
CA PRO A 76 0.44 -16.33 5.46
C PRO A 76 1.27 -17.05 4.40
N CYS A 77 2.10 -18.01 4.82
CA CYS A 77 2.79 -18.87 3.86
C CYS A 77 1.94 -20.08 3.50
N PHE A 78 1.68 -20.26 2.19
CA PHE A 78 0.94 -21.39 1.64
C PHE A 78 1.77 -22.32 0.76
N SER A 79 3.05 -22.02 0.52
CA SER A 79 3.94 -22.85 -0.29
C SER A 79 4.45 -24.05 0.49
N THR A 80 4.61 -25.20 -0.19
CA THR A 80 5.27 -26.39 0.35
C THR A 80 6.76 -26.19 0.64
N GLY A 81 7.36 -25.10 0.13
CA GLY A 81 8.76 -24.73 0.41
C GLY A 81 8.93 -24.02 1.76
N CYS A 82 7.84 -23.62 2.42
CA CYS A 82 7.94 -22.99 3.72
C CYS A 82 8.29 -23.97 4.83
N VAL A 83 9.03 -23.48 5.83
CA VAL A 83 9.19 -24.22 7.08
C VAL A 83 7.81 -24.49 7.70
N PRO A 84 7.54 -25.70 8.20
CA PRO A 84 6.22 -26.07 8.74
C PRO A 84 5.71 -25.09 9.80
N GLU A 85 6.61 -24.59 10.64
CA GLU A 85 6.31 -23.67 11.75
C GLU A 85 5.91 -22.27 11.27
N ALA A 86 6.26 -21.89 10.04
CA ALA A 86 5.84 -20.61 9.44
C ALA A 86 4.51 -20.71 8.67
N SER A 87 3.95 -21.91 8.50
CA SER A 87 2.73 -22.16 7.72
C SER A 87 1.55 -22.53 8.61
N HIS A 88 0.96 -21.52 9.23
CA HIS A 88 -0.16 -21.68 10.18
C HIS A 88 -1.48 -22.14 9.53
N PHE A 89 -1.62 -21.98 8.21
CA PHE A 89 -2.88 -22.20 7.48
C PHE A 89 -2.78 -23.29 6.40
N GLY A 90 -1.71 -24.10 6.45
CA GLY A 90 -1.48 -25.24 5.56
C GLY A 90 -0.68 -24.89 4.30
N GLN A 91 -0.06 -25.92 3.72
CA GLN A 91 0.79 -25.81 2.54
C GLN A 91 0.15 -26.55 1.36
N PHE A 92 -0.21 -25.83 0.30
CA PHE A 92 -0.85 -26.40 -0.90
C PHE A 92 -0.39 -25.76 -2.20
N LEU A 93 0.35 -24.66 -2.16
CA LEU A 93 0.99 -24.08 -3.34
C LEU A 93 2.34 -24.78 -3.59
N PRO A 94 2.72 -25.05 -4.85
CA PRO A 94 4.00 -25.68 -5.14
C PRO A 94 5.18 -24.78 -4.77
N ASP A 95 6.31 -25.38 -4.44
CA ASP A 95 7.58 -24.69 -4.31
C ASP A 95 8.25 -24.52 -5.67
N VAL A 96 8.11 -23.33 -6.26
CA VAL A 96 8.72 -22.97 -7.54
C VAL A 96 9.31 -21.57 -7.48
N TRP A 97 10.46 -21.38 -8.12
CA TRP A 97 11.26 -20.15 -8.05
C TRP A 97 10.54 -18.86 -8.49
N TRP A 98 9.51 -18.98 -9.35
CA TRP A 98 8.72 -17.85 -9.85
C TRP A 98 7.45 -17.57 -9.05
N LEU A 99 7.14 -18.37 -8.03
CA LEU A 99 5.94 -18.22 -7.20
C LEU A 99 6.34 -17.84 -5.77
N PRO A 100 6.15 -16.58 -5.34
CA PRO A 100 6.41 -16.18 -3.96
C PRO A 100 5.66 -17.04 -2.94
N TYR A 101 6.26 -17.26 -1.77
CA TYR A 101 5.65 -18.11 -0.73
C TYR A 101 4.30 -17.59 -0.20
N ALA A 102 4.12 -16.27 -0.22
CA ALA A 102 2.86 -15.59 0.09
C ALA A 102 2.07 -15.19 -1.17
N ALA A 103 2.17 -15.96 -2.26
CA ALA A 103 1.51 -15.67 -3.54
C ALA A 103 -0.02 -15.53 -3.46
N LEU A 104 -0.66 -16.06 -2.40
CA LEU A 104 -2.09 -15.84 -2.20
C LEU A 104 -2.38 -14.46 -1.62
N SER A 105 -1.56 -13.93 -0.70
CA SER A 105 -1.83 -12.66 -0.02
C SER A 105 -1.23 -11.45 -0.74
N LEU A 106 0.01 -11.56 -1.24
CA LEU A 106 0.77 -10.44 -1.83
C LEU A 106 0.05 -9.77 -3.01
N PRO A 107 -0.52 -10.50 -4.00
CA PRO A 107 -1.23 -9.86 -5.11
C PRO A 107 -2.46 -9.08 -4.64
N PHE A 108 -3.21 -9.60 -3.67
CA PHE A 108 -4.38 -8.88 -3.14
C PHE A 108 -3.99 -7.65 -2.34
N LEU A 109 -2.91 -7.69 -1.56
CA LEU A 109 -2.40 -6.50 -0.86
C LEU A 109 -1.86 -5.45 -1.85
N LEU A 110 -1.17 -5.89 -2.91
CA LEU A 110 -0.74 -5.01 -3.99
C LEU A 110 -1.94 -4.38 -4.68
N LEU A 111 -2.94 -5.16 -5.06
CA LEU A 111 -4.17 -4.67 -5.69
C LEU A 111 -4.97 -3.76 -4.75
N PHE A 112 -5.01 -4.03 -3.45
CA PHE A 112 -5.61 -3.14 -2.47
C PHE A 112 -4.95 -1.76 -2.49
N ARG A 113 -3.62 -1.69 -2.60
CA ARG A 113 -2.89 -0.43 -2.75
C ARG A 113 -3.12 0.20 -4.12
N LEU A 114 -2.94 -0.54 -5.22
CA LEU A 114 -3.06 -0.02 -6.59
C LEU A 114 -4.47 0.49 -6.93
N THR A 115 -5.50 -0.07 -6.32
CA THR A 115 -6.90 0.36 -6.50
C THR A 115 -7.33 1.47 -5.54
N CYS A 116 -6.49 1.84 -4.57
CA CYS A 116 -6.80 2.89 -3.62
C CYS A 116 -6.79 4.26 -4.31
N TYR A 117 -7.79 5.10 -4.02
CA TYR A 117 -7.90 6.45 -4.57
C TYR A 117 -6.63 7.29 -4.40
N TYR A 118 -5.95 7.16 -3.25
CA TYR A 118 -4.68 7.85 -3.00
C TYR A 118 -3.59 7.41 -3.97
N TYR A 119 -3.32 6.09 -4.06
CA TYR A 119 -2.29 5.54 -4.94
C TYR A 119 -2.60 5.83 -6.41
N ARG A 120 -3.87 5.70 -6.81
CA ARG A 120 -4.35 6.12 -8.13
C ARG A 120 -3.93 7.54 -8.48
N GLY A 121 -4.23 8.49 -7.59
CA GLY A 121 -3.80 9.87 -7.78
C GLY A 121 -2.27 10.06 -7.75
N ALA A 122 -1.53 9.18 -7.07
CA ALA A 122 -0.08 9.23 -6.98
C ALA A 122 0.58 8.79 -8.30
N TYR A 123 0.29 7.59 -8.79
CA TYR A 123 0.90 7.09 -10.04
C TYR A 123 0.31 7.77 -11.28
N TYR A 124 -0.92 8.30 -11.25
CA TYR A 124 -1.42 9.16 -12.31
C TYR A 124 -0.58 10.43 -12.47
N ARG A 125 -0.11 11.02 -11.36
CA ARG A 125 0.69 12.25 -11.39
C ARG A 125 2.17 11.99 -11.63
N SER A 126 2.73 10.94 -11.01
CA SER A 126 4.16 10.66 -11.08
C SER A 126 4.55 9.90 -12.37
N VAL A 127 3.80 8.86 -12.72
CA VAL A 127 4.12 7.98 -13.86
C VAL A 127 3.36 8.40 -15.12
N TRP A 128 2.04 8.53 -15.05
CA TRP A 128 1.21 8.92 -16.21
C TRP A 128 1.18 10.42 -16.48
N GLN A 129 1.70 11.26 -15.59
CA GLN A 129 1.72 12.70 -15.78
C GLN A 129 0.34 13.32 -16.14
N SER A 130 -0.76 12.81 -15.58
CA SER A 130 -2.15 13.13 -15.94
C SER A 130 -2.95 13.90 -14.87
N PRO A 131 -2.90 15.26 -14.86
CA PRO A 131 -1.72 16.09 -15.03
C PRO A 131 -0.79 15.98 -13.81
N THR A 132 0.52 16.15 -13.99
CA THR A 132 1.52 16.02 -12.91
C THR A 132 1.26 16.92 -11.70
N ALA A 133 0.77 18.14 -11.93
CA ALA A 133 0.36 19.05 -10.87
C ALA A 133 -0.72 20.02 -11.35
N CYS A 134 -1.37 20.73 -10.42
CA CYS A 134 -2.27 21.83 -10.77
C CYS A 134 -1.55 22.86 -11.63
N ALA A 135 -2.24 23.39 -12.65
CA ALA A 135 -1.71 24.35 -13.62
C ALA A 135 -0.49 23.87 -14.45
N VAL A 136 -0.25 22.55 -14.50
CA VAL A 136 0.70 21.92 -15.44
C VAL A 136 -0.11 21.19 -16.49
N ALA A 137 0.11 21.51 -17.77
CA ALA A 137 -0.62 20.87 -18.86
C ALA A 137 -0.30 19.37 -18.94
N GLU A 138 -1.34 18.56 -19.14
CA GLU A 138 -1.20 17.13 -19.36
C GLU A 138 -0.53 16.86 -20.72
N PRO A 139 0.45 15.94 -20.81
CA PRO A 139 1.11 15.61 -22.07
C PRO A 139 0.23 14.74 -23.00
N HIS A 140 -0.78 14.07 -22.45
CA HIS A 140 -1.69 13.20 -23.19
C HIS A 140 -2.69 14.02 -24.02
N ALA A 141 -2.83 13.66 -25.30
CA ALA A 141 -3.79 14.29 -26.21
C ALA A 141 -5.22 13.75 -26.06
N LYS A 142 -5.38 12.53 -25.51
CA LYS A 142 -6.67 11.84 -25.40
C LYS A 142 -6.78 11.17 -24.03
N TYR A 143 -7.92 11.36 -23.38
CA TYR A 143 -8.29 10.63 -22.17
C TYR A 143 -9.14 9.42 -22.54
N THR A 144 -8.67 8.21 -22.24
CA THR A 144 -9.37 6.96 -22.57
C THR A 144 -10.39 6.53 -21.51
N GLY A 145 -10.45 7.22 -20.37
CA GLY A 145 -11.38 6.94 -19.27
C GLY A 145 -10.96 5.79 -18.36
N GLU A 146 -11.46 5.80 -17.12
CA GLU A 146 -11.28 4.70 -16.15
C GLU A 146 -12.21 3.50 -16.40
N THR A 147 -13.02 3.54 -17.46
CA THR A 147 -14.02 2.50 -17.79
C THR A 147 -13.48 1.40 -18.71
N ARG A 148 -12.21 1.46 -19.12
CA ARG A 148 -11.58 0.46 -19.98
C ARG A 148 -10.54 -0.35 -19.21
N LEU A 149 -10.29 -1.58 -19.65
CA LEU A 149 -9.16 -2.37 -19.12
C LEU A 149 -7.84 -1.65 -19.43
N PRO A 150 -6.88 -1.60 -18.48
CA PRO A 150 -6.89 -2.20 -17.14
C PRO A 150 -7.52 -1.34 -16.02
N LEU A 151 -7.86 -0.06 -16.29
CA LEU A 151 -8.30 0.90 -15.28
C LEU A 151 -9.69 0.61 -14.66
N ILE A 152 -10.52 -0.20 -15.30
CA ILE A 152 -11.81 -0.64 -14.74
C ILE A 152 -11.67 -1.38 -13.40
N ILE A 153 -10.52 -2.03 -13.17
CA ILE A 153 -10.21 -2.73 -11.92
C ILE A 153 -10.17 -1.77 -10.72
N GLN A 154 -9.99 -0.47 -10.94
CA GLN A 154 -9.99 0.52 -9.86
C GLN A 154 -11.30 0.51 -9.04
N ASN A 155 -12.42 0.12 -9.64
CA ASN A 155 -13.71 0.02 -8.96
C ASN A 155 -13.82 -1.18 -8.00
N THR A 156 -12.89 -2.13 -8.05
CA THR A 156 -12.92 -3.34 -7.20
C THR A 156 -12.24 -3.15 -5.85
N HIS A 157 -11.72 -1.94 -5.54
CA HIS A 157 -11.06 -1.61 -4.27
C HIS A 157 -11.85 -2.07 -3.03
N ARG A 158 -13.18 -1.97 -3.08
CA ARG A 158 -14.07 -2.40 -1.98
C ARG A 158 -13.93 -3.88 -1.64
N TYR A 159 -13.61 -4.73 -2.61
CA TYR A 159 -13.44 -6.18 -2.40
C TYR A 159 -12.07 -6.47 -1.82
N PHE A 160 -11.03 -5.84 -2.36
CA PHE A 160 -9.67 -5.95 -1.82
C PHE A 160 -9.57 -5.43 -0.40
N PHE A 161 -10.40 -4.45 0.00
CA PHE A 161 -10.51 -3.99 1.38
C PHE A 161 -10.86 -5.12 2.36
N TYR A 162 -11.83 -5.98 2.01
CA TYR A 162 -12.21 -7.11 2.88
C TYR A 162 -11.09 -8.14 2.98
N ILE A 163 -10.43 -8.45 1.86
CA ILE A 163 -9.29 -9.37 1.83
C ILE A 163 -8.12 -8.81 2.66
N ALA A 164 -7.81 -7.52 2.50
CA ALA A 164 -6.77 -6.85 3.30
C ALA A 164 -7.12 -6.85 4.81
N GLY A 165 -8.40 -6.74 5.16
CA GLY A 165 -8.88 -6.92 6.53
C GLY A 165 -8.58 -8.31 7.08
N ILE A 166 -8.88 -9.37 6.31
CA ILE A 166 -8.55 -10.76 6.68
C ILE A 166 -7.04 -10.92 6.85
N ILE A 167 -6.23 -10.42 5.92
CA ILE A 167 -4.77 -10.50 6.01
C ILE A 167 -4.25 -9.72 7.23
N SER A 168 -4.88 -8.59 7.60
CA SER A 168 -4.52 -7.84 8.81
C SER A 168 -4.81 -8.65 10.08
N VAL A 169 -5.91 -9.42 10.11
CA VAL A 169 -6.20 -10.37 11.20
C VAL A 169 -5.14 -11.46 11.27
N ILE A 170 -4.74 -12.03 10.13
CA ILE A 170 -3.68 -13.04 10.07
C ILE A 170 -2.35 -12.48 10.59
N ASN A 171 -1.94 -11.29 10.15
CA ASN A 171 -0.74 -10.64 10.68
C ASN A 171 -0.85 -10.33 12.19
N THR A 172 -2.07 -10.10 12.70
CA THR A 172 -2.30 -9.94 14.14
C THR A 172 -2.08 -11.25 14.88
N TYR A 173 -2.56 -12.37 14.32
CA TYR A 173 -2.29 -13.70 14.85
C TYR A 173 -0.78 -13.99 14.90
N ASP A 174 -0.06 -13.75 13.81
CA ASP A 174 1.40 -13.99 13.78
C ASP A 174 2.16 -13.10 14.76
N ALA A 175 1.71 -11.85 14.96
CA ALA A 175 2.31 -10.97 15.95
C ALA A 175 2.03 -11.40 17.40
N VAL A 176 0.91 -12.08 17.67
CA VAL A 176 0.62 -12.70 18.96
C VAL A 176 1.47 -13.95 19.16
N GLU A 177 1.59 -14.78 18.12
CA GLU A 177 2.41 -16.00 18.15
C GLU A 177 3.89 -15.69 18.41
N ALA A 178 4.38 -14.57 17.87
CA ALA A 178 5.72 -14.07 18.11
C ALA A 178 6.06 -13.82 19.60
N PHE A 179 5.08 -13.79 20.51
CA PHE A 179 5.33 -13.69 21.96
C PHE A 179 5.65 -15.04 22.61
N HIS A 180 5.75 -16.12 21.85
CA HIS A 180 6.25 -17.41 22.33
C HIS A 180 7.76 -17.53 22.11
N SER A 181 8.47 -17.94 23.17
CA SER A 181 9.87 -18.36 23.14
C SER A 181 9.99 -19.84 23.54
N PRO A 182 11.18 -20.47 23.41
CA PRO A 182 11.37 -21.87 23.77
C PRO A 182 11.12 -22.15 25.26
N SER A 183 11.23 -21.14 26.12
CA SER A 183 11.01 -21.20 27.57
C SER A 183 9.63 -20.72 28.03
N GLY A 184 8.76 -20.25 27.11
CA GLY A 184 7.43 -19.75 27.43
C GLY A 184 7.14 -18.38 26.81
N PHE A 185 6.91 -17.36 27.64
CA PHE A 185 6.61 -16.01 27.14
C PHE A 185 7.91 -15.27 26.79
N GLY A 186 8.01 -14.88 25.53
CA GLY A 186 9.11 -14.12 24.98
C GLY A 186 8.72 -12.69 24.63
N PHE A 187 9.58 -11.73 24.97
CA PHE A 187 9.41 -10.35 24.55
C PHE A 187 10.75 -9.73 24.17
N GLY A 188 10.86 -9.33 22.90
CA GLY A 188 12.04 -8.66 22.35
C GLY A 188 11.68 -7.44 21.52
N LEU A 189 12.71 -6.80 20.97
CA LEU A 189 12.58 -5.69 20.05
C LEU A 189 11.81 -6.11 18.78
N GLY A 190 12.00 -7.34 18.30
CA GLY A 190 11.20 -7.88 17.20
C GLY A 190 9.69 -7.88 17.47
N ASN A 191 9.25 -8.20 18.69
CA ASN A 191 7.82 -8.11 19.07
C ASN A 191 7.30 -6.67 18.96
N VAL A 192 8.07 -5.69 19.47
CA VAL A 192 7.68 -4.27 19.40
C VAL A 192 7.53 -3.85 17.94
N ILE A 193 8.48 -4.21 17.10
CA ILE A 193 8.47 -3.88 15.67
C ILE A 193 7.26 -4.53 14.97
N LEU A 194 7.01 -5.82 15.21
CA LEU A 194 5.86 -6.56 14.66
C LEU A 194 4.53 -5.93 15.08
N VAL A 195 4.35 -5.64 16.37
CA VAL A 195 3.12 -5.03 16.90
C VAL A 195 2.91 -3.64 16.33
N VAL A 196 3.95 -2.80 16.27
CA VAL A 196 3.87 -1.46 15.64
C VAL A 196 3.43 -1.59 14.19
N ASN A 197 3.99 -2.54 13.44
CA ASN A 197 3.59 -2.79 12.07
C ASN A 197 2.12 -3.20 11.96
N VAL A 198 1.66 -4.17 12.75
CA VAL A 198 0.26 -4.62 12.77
C VAL A 198 -0.70 -3.49 13.13
N VAL A 199 -0.37 -2.67 14.13
CA VAL A 199 -1.16 -1.49 14.50
C VAL A 199 -1.23 -0.52 13.32
N MET A 200 -0.13 -0.26 12.64
CA MET A 200 -0.12 0.62 11.46
C MET A 200 -0.91 0.03 10.29
N LEU A 201 -0.88 -1.29 10.07
CA LEU A 201 -1.73 -1.97 9.09
C LEU A 201 -3.21 -1.76 9.40
N TRP A 202 -3.62 -1.94 10.66
CA TRP A 202 -5.00 -1.68 11.08
C TRP A 202 -5.39 -0.21 10.91
N VAL A 203 -4.53 0.73 11.31
CA VAL A 203 -4.79 2.18 11.12
C VAL A 203 -4.96 2.52 9.64
N TYR A 204 -4.14 1.94 8.75
CA TYR A 204 -4.27 2.15 7.31
C TYR A 204 -5.57 1.54 6.76
N THR A 205 -5.91 0.31 7.14
CA THR A 205 -7.15 -0.37 6.72
C THR A 205 -8.38 0.40 7.22
N LEU A 206 -8.45 0.73 8.51
CA LEU A 206 -9.58 1.43 9.12
C LEU A 206 -9.72 2.89 8.67
N SER A 207 -8.64 3.55 8.26
CA SER A 207 -8.70 4.91 7.71
C SER A 207 -9.20 4.98 6.26
N CYS A 208 -9.47 3.86 5.61
CA CYS A 208 -9.91 3.81 4.22
C CYS A 208 -11.33 4.38 4.01
N HIS A 209 -11.58 4.96 2.83
CA HIS A 209 -12.93 5.34 2.40
C HIS A 209 -13.91 4.16 2.36
N SER A 210 -13.43 2.96 2.01
CA SER A 210 -14.22 1.73 2.05
C SER A 210 -14.70 1.45 3.47
N CYS A 211 -13.83 1.57 4.48
CA CYS A 211 -14.22 1.41 5.88
C CYS A 211 -15.28 2.45 6.27
N ARG A 212 -15.06 3.73 5.94
CA ARG A 212 -16.03 4.82 6.19
C ARG A 212 -17.41 4.50 5.60
N HIS A 213 -17.44 3.97 4.38
CA HIS A 213 -18.67 3.52 3.72
C HIS A 213 -19.30 2.32 4.42
N VAL A 214 -18.53 1.34 4.90
CA VAL A 214 -19.06 0.21 5.67
C VAL A 214 -19.76 0.67 6.94
N VAL A 215 -19.15 1.59 7.71
CA VAL A 215 -19.75 2.02 9.00
C VAL A 215 -20.92 2.99 8.83
N GLY A 216 -20.77 4.00 7.97
CA GLY A 216 -21.77 5.08 7.81
C GLY A 216 -22.64 4.99 6.56
N GLY A 217 -22.43 3.99 5.70
CA GLY A 217 -23.14 3.86 4.43
C GLY A 217 -24.65 3.67 4.64
N ARG A 218 -25.42 4.31 3.75
CA ARG A 218 -26.91 4.26 3.70
C ARG A 218 -27.62 4.80 4.95
N LEU A 219 -26.92 5.50 5.86
CA LEU A 219 -27.56 6.18 6.97
C LEU A 219 -28.38 7.37 6.48
N LYS A 220 -29.69 7.36 6.75
CA LYS A 220 -30.61 8.49 6.45
C LYS A 220 -30.82 9.42 7.64
N HIS A 221 -30.64 8.92 8.87
CA HIS A 221 -30.83 9.68 10.11
C HIS A 221 -29.70 9.37 11.09
N PHE A 222 -28.85 10.34 11.39
CA PHE A 222 -27.75 10.15 12.34
C PHE A 222 -28.22 10.05 13.80
N SER A 223 -29.27 10.79 14.15
CA SER A 223 -29.85 10.77 15.51
C SER A 223 -30.41 9.41 15.92
N LYS A 224 -30.93 8.63 14.96
CA LYS A 224 -31.48 7.28 15.21
C LYS A 224 -30.40 6.18 15.24
N HIS A 225 -29.16 6.50 14.87
CA HIS A 225 -28.05 5.55 14.82
C HIS A 225 -26.77 6.13 15.45
N PRO A 226 -26.81 6.51 16.74
CA PRO A 226 -25.72 7.23 17.39
C PRO A 226 -24.39 6.46 17.41
N VAL A 227 -24.43 5.14 17.58
CA VAL A 227 -23.20 4.30 17.56
C VAL A 227 -22.56 4.28 16.17
N ARG A 228 -23.35 4.06 15.11
CA ARG A 228 -22.82 4.07 13.73
C ARG A 228 -22.31 5.45 13.34
N TYR A 229 -23.00 6.52 13.76
CA TYR A 229 -22.55 7.89 13.56
C TYR A 229 -21.22 8.16 14.29
N TRP A 230 -21.09 7.72 15.54
CA TRP A 230 -19.84 7.85 16.29
C TRP A 230 -18.68 7.11 15.62
N LEU A 231 -18.88 5.84 15.24
CA LEU A 231 -17.87 5.06 14.53
C LEU A 231 -17.48 5.70 13.20
N TRP A 232 -18.46 6.12 12.40
CA TRP A 232 -18.22 6.87 11.16
C TRP A 232 -17.44 8.15 11.43
N GLY A 233 -17.71 8.85 12.55
CA GLY A 233 -16.97 10.02 12.99
C GLY A 233 -15.49 9.71 13.29
N GLN A 234 -15.20 8.63 14.03
CA GLN A 234 -13.81 8.23 14.31
C GLN A 234 -13.06 7.82 13.04
N VAL A 235 -13.68 7.01 12.19
CA VAL A 235 -13.10 6.62 10.90
C VAL A 235 -12.90 7.83 10.00
N SER A 236 -13.82 8.80 10.02
CA SER A 236 -13.68 10.05 9.24
C SER A 236 -12.48 10.88 9.71
N LYS A 237 -12.20 10.93 11.02
CA LYS A 237 -11.01 11.60 11.55
C LYS A 237 -9.73 10.93 11.03
N LEU A 238 -9.65 9.61 11.11
CA LEU A 238 -8.50 8.85 10.61
C LEU A 238 -8.34 9.01 9.08
N ASN A 239 -9.44 9.00 8.34
CA ASN A 239 -9.45 9.08 6.88
C ASN A 239 -8.80 10.37 6.34
N THR A 240 -8.89 11.50 7.06
CA THR A 240 -8.20 12.74 6.66
C THR A 240 -6.68 12.59 6.52
N ARG A 241 -6.09 11.62 7.25
CA ARG A 241 -4.67 11.30 7.24
C ARG A 241 -4.36 9.97 6.54
N HIS A 242 -5.30 9.41 5.78
CA HIS A 242 -5.11 8.11 5.10
C HIS A 242 -3.85 8.06 4.22
N LYS A 243 -3.54 9.17 3.52
CA LYS A 243 -2.30 9.31 2.74
C LYS A 243 -1.04 9.16 3.61
N LEU A 244 -1.03 9.73 4.82
CA LEU A 244 0.09 9.62 5.75
C LEU A 244 0.27 8.16 6.20
N TYR A 245 -0.83 7.51 6.60
CA TYR A 245 -0.80 6.10 7.03
C TYR A 245 -0.39 5.15 5.90
N ALA A 246 -0.69 5.50 4.64
CA ALA A 246 -0.21 4.75 3.48
C ALA A 246 1.32 4.70 3.43
N TRP A 247 1.99 5.84 3.62
CA TRP A 247 3.46 5.91 3.64
C TRP A 247 4.07 5.27 4.88
N ILE A 248 3.49 5.51 6.06
CA ILE A 248 3.96 4.90 7.31
C ILE A 248 3.92 3.38 7.17
N THR A 249 2.83 2.80 6.65
CA THR A 249 2.74 1.34 6.49
C THR A 249 3.74 0.77 5.48
N LEU A 250 4.06 1.49 4.39
CA LEU A 250 5.14 1.03 3.49
C LEU A 250 6.48 0.97 4.23
N GLY A 251 6.78 2.01 5.01
CA GLY A 251 8.00 2.09 5.81
C GLY A 251 8.07 1.02 6.90
N THR A 252 7.00 0.84 7.69
CA THR A 252 6.98 -0.18 8.76
C THR A 252 7.03 -1.59 8.19
N LEU A 253 6.40 -1.86 7.05
CA LEU A 253 6.47 -3.17 6.40
C LEU A 253 7.91 -3.50 6.00
N MET A 254 8.61 -2.57 5.33
CA MET A 254 10.01 -2.75 4.95
C MET A 254 10.89 -2.92 6.18
N LEU A 255 10.71 -2.08 7.21
CA LEU A 255 11.51 -2.13 8.43
C LEU A 255 11.32 -3.45 9.19
N THR A 256 10.07 -3.91 9.30
CA THR A 256 9.73 -5.17 9.99
C THR A 256 10.34 -6.36 9.27
N ASP A 257 10.15 -6.43 7.96
CA ASP A 257 10.71 -7.51 7.16
C ASP A 257 12.24 -7.50 7.17
N PHE A 258 12.86 -6.32 7.04
CA PHE A 258 14.31 -6.20 7.10
C PHE A 258 14.87 -6.61 8.45
N TYR A 259 14.22 -6.19 9.54
CA TYR A 259 14.63 -6.57 10.89
C TYR A 259 14.59 -8.09 11.09
N VAL A 260 13.44 -8.71 10.78
CA VAL A 260 13.27 -10.16 10.91
C VAL A 260 14.24 -10.90 9.97
N MET A 261 14.51 -10.38 8.77
CA MET A 261 15.53 -10.94 7.88
C MET A 261 16.94 -10.92 8.49
N LEU A 262 17.33 -9.82 9.12
CA LEU A 262 18.64 -9.72 9.77
C LEU A 262 18.76 -10.68 10.96
N VAL A 263 17.69 -10.84 11.74
CA VAL A 263 17.66 -11.82 12.85
C VAL A 263 17.68 -13.25 12.31
N ALA A 264 16.85 -13.57 11.31
CA ALA A 264 16.76 -14.91 10.73
C ALA A 264 18.05 -15.34 10.03
N SER A 265 18.77 -14.40 9.41
CA SER A 265 20.09 -14.65 8.81
C SER A 265 21.23 -14.77 9.81
N GLY A 266 20.99 -14.49 11.11
CA GLY A 266 22.02 -14.42 12.13
C GLY A 266 22.95 -13.21 12.02
N THR A 267 22.61 -12.21 11.20
CA THR A 267 23.41 -10.97 11.06
C THR A 267 23.36 -10.13 12.33
N ILE A 268 22.21 -10.11 13.00
CA ILE A 268 22.01 -9.48 14.31
C ILE A 268 21.30 -10.46 15.24
N SER A 269 21.49 -10.31 16.55
CA SER A 269 20.64 -10.94 17.55
C SER A 269 19.39 -10.09 17.82
N ASP A 270 18.27 -10.73 18.17
CA ASP A 270 17.11 -10.01 18.69
C ASP A 270 17.43 -9.44 20.08
N LEU A 271 17.11 -8.16 20.30
CA LEU A 271 17.31 -7.54 21.60
C LEU A 271 16.17 -7.98 22.52
N ARG A 272 16.46 -8.93 23.41
CA ARG A 272 15.47 -9.49 24.33
C ARG A 272 15.31 -8.64 25.58
N PHE A 273 14.05 -8.39 25.94
CA PHE A 273 13.66 -7.83 27.23
C PHE A 273 13.25 -8.96 28.19
N ILE A 274 12.59 -9.99 27.66
CA ILE A 274 12.13 -11.18 28.38
C ILE A 274 12.45 -12.40 27.51
N GLY A 275 13.05 -13.42 28.13
CA GLY A 275 13.54 -14.65 27.51
C GLY A 275 12.48 -15.72 27.44
#